data_AF-A0A8J6QPH9-F1
#
_entry.id   AF-A0A8J6QPH9-F1
#
_cell.length_a   1.000
_cell.length_b   1.000
_cell.length_c   1.000
_cell.angle_alpha   90.00
_cell.angle_beta   90.00
_cell.angle_gamma   90.00
#
_symmetry.space_group_name_H-M   'P 1'
#
loop_
_entity.id
_entity.type
_entity.pdbx_description
1 polymer ?
#
loop_
_entity_poly.entity_id
_entity_poly.type
_entity_poly.pdbx_seq_one_letter_code
_entity_poly.pdbx_strand_id
1 'polypeptide(L)'
;MVDGKSVDTSMGFTPLAGLMMGTRCGDIDPALPSYLEKATGQSTQEVVTMMNKESGFLGISKASNDFRAVHELSEQGCEQAKLALKMFANRVIATIGSYAATLNGVDVITFTGGIGENSDYLRRTVCENLTYLGVELVADSAQKVGRISTEQSRVVVKVINTDEELMIARDSYRLAS
;
A
#
# COMPACT_ATOMS: atom_id res chain seq x y z
N MET A 1 -6.10 7.25 11.76
CA MET A 1 -6.19 8.64 12.26
C MET A 1 -7.41 8.75 13.12
N VAL A 2 -7.31 9.34 14.32
CA VAL A 2 -8.44 9.62 15.23
C VAL A 2 -8.30 11.06 15.70
N ASP A 3 -9.34 11.87 15.51
CA ASP A 3 -9.35 13.30 15.88
C ASP A 3 -8.11 14.08 15.40
N GLY A 4 -7.71 13.84 14.15
CA GLY A 4 -6.56 14.49 13.52
C GLY A 4 -5.18 13.96 13.97
N LYS A 5 -5.12 12.93 14.82
CA LYS A 5 -3.88 12.33 15.30
C LYS A 5 -3.62 10.96 14.67
N SER A 6 -2.36 10.69 14.38
CA SER A 6 -1.93 9.35 13.99
C SER A 6 -1.88 8.46 15.23
N VAL A 7 -2.56 7.32 15.18
CA VAL A 7 -2.64 6.34 16.28
C VAL A 7 -2.08 4.97 15.89
N ASP A 8 -1.88 4.73 14.59
CA ASP A 8 -1.31 3.50 14.03
C ASP A 8 -0.72 3.79 12.64
N THR A 9 0.30 3.02 12.23
CA THR A 9 0.98 3.12 10.94
C THR A 9 1.68 1.81 10.57
N SER A 10 1.83 1.53 9.27
CA SER A 10 2.26 0.20 8.81
C SER A 10 3.78 0.04 8.79
N MET A 11 4.52 1.13 8.54
CA MET A 11 5.97 1.11 8.68
C MET A 11 6.36 1.13 10.15
N GLY A 12 7.44 0.43 10.48
CA GLY A 12 7.95 0.32 11.84
C GLY A 12 9.21 1.14 12.03
N PHE A 13 10.18 0.56 12.77
CA PHE A 13 11.48 1.18 13.00
C PHE A 13 12.20 1.57 11.71
N THR A 14 12.02 0.79 10.63
CA THR A 14 12.50 1.13 9.30
C THR A 14 11.36 1.11 8.28
N PRO A 15 11.56 1.73 7.09
CA PRO A 15 10.57 1.68 6.00
C PRO A 15 10.38 0.29 5.34
N LEU A 16 10.99 -0.77 5.88
CA LEU A 16 10.86 -2.14 5.38
C LEU A 16 9.61 -2.85 5.89
N ALA A 17 9.17 -2.55 7.11
CA ALA A 17 8.00 -3.17 7.72
C ALA A 17 6.69 -2.70 7.04
N GLY A 18 5.66 -3.52 7.18
CA GLY A 18 4.31 -3.30 6.69
C GLY A 18 4.07 -3.89 5.30
N LEU A 19 3.71 -3.01 4.37
CA LEU A 19 3.30 -3.43 3.03
C LEU A 19 4.48 -3.94 2.21
N MET A 20 4.21 -4.95 1.39
CA MET A 20 5.08 -5.25 0.24
C MET A 20 5.14 -4.01 -0.66
N MET A 21 6.31 -3.66 -1.21
CA MET A 21 6.47 -2.49 -2.09
C MET A 21 7.20 -2.85 -3.39
N GLY A 22 7.70 -1.86 -4.13
CA GLY A 22 8.42 -2.08 -5.39
C GLY A 22 9.59 -3.04 -5.26
N THR A 23 10.46 -2.83 -4.26
CA THR A 23 11.65 -3.67 -4.03
C THR A 23 11.75 -4.21 -2.60
N ARG A 24 10.83 -3.80 -1.72
CA ARG A 24 10.83 -4.15 -0.30
C ARG A 24 9.86 -5.29 -0.02
N CYS A 25 10.26 -6.24 0.82
CA CYS A 25 9.44 -7.41 1.12
C CYS A 25 8.19 -7.10 1.95
N GLY A 26 8.17 -6.04 2.76
CA GLY A 26 7.14 -5.85 3.78
C GLY A 26 7.32 -6.80 4.96
N ASP A 27 6.30 -7.02 5.79
CA ASP A 27 6.46 -7.99 6.87
C ASP A 27 6.60 -9.42 6.34
N ILE A 28 7.53 -10.14 6.95
CA ILE A 28 7.81 -11.55 6.72
C ILE A 28 8.01 -12.21 8.09
N ASP A 29 8.15 -13.53 8.12
CA ASP A 29 8.50 -14.24 9.34
C ASP A 29 9.82 -13.68 9.92
N PRO A 30 9.87 -13.24 11.20
CA PRO A 30 11.09 -12.72 11.82
C PRO A 30 12.26 -13.72 11.86
N ALA A 31 12.00 -15.02 11.78
CA ALA A 31 13.04 -16.05 11.73
C ALA A 31 13.63 -16.25 10.32
N LEU A 32 12.97 -15.72 9.28
CA LEU A 32 13.36 -15.93 7.89
C LEU A 32 14.76 -15.36 7.55
N PRO A 33 15.17 -14.16 7.99
CA PRO A 33 16.52 -13.65 7.68
C PRO A 33 17.62 -14.58 8.17
N SER A 34 17.55 -15.04 9.42
CA SER A 34 18.53 -15.97 9.99
C SER A 34 18.49 -17.36 9.33
N TYR A 35 17.34 -17.78 8.83
CA TYR A 35 17.25 -18.99 8.01
C TYR A 35 17.96 -18.80 6.67
N LEU A 36 17.74 -17.66 5.99
CA LEU A 36 18.37 -17.35 4.71
C LEU A 36 19.90 -17.31 4.84
N GLU A 37 20.43 -16.61 5.84
CA GLU A 37 21.88 -16.57 6.11
C GLU A 37 22.49 -17.98 6.18
N LYS A 38 21.84 -18.90 6.92
CA LYS A 38 22.31 -20.28 7.07
C LYS A 38 22.16 -21.10 5.80
N ALA A 39 21.08 -20.90 5.05
CA ALA A 39 20.74 -21.69 3.88
C ALA A 39 21.53 -21.27 2.63
N THR A 40 21.84 -19.98 2.49
CA THR A 40 22.51 -19.42 1.30
C THR A 40 23.97 -19.05 1.54
N GLY A 41 24.41 -18.98 2.80
CA GLY A 41 25.73 -18.49 3.18
C GLY A 41 25.89 -16.98 3.04
N GLN A 42 24.80 -16.24 2.78
CA GLN A 42 24.81 -14.80 2.70
C GLN A 42 25.05 -14.17 4.08
N SER A 43 25.79 -13.06 4.08
CA SER A 43 25.94 -12.19 5.24
C SER A 43 24.62 -11.49 5.59
N THR A 44 24.50 -11.04 6.83
CA THR A 44 23.36 -10.22 7.27
C THR A 44 23.14 -9.00 6.37
N GLN A 45 24.20 -8.35 5.90
CA GLN A 45 24.08 -7.17 5.04
C GLN A 45 23.52 -7.53 3.65
N GLU A 46 23.90 -8.68 3.10
CA GLU A 46 23.36 -9.17 1.83
C GLU A 46 21.89 -9.54 1.96
N VAL A 47 21.48 -10.21 3.04
CA VAL A 47 20.07 -10.52 3.30
C VAL A 47 19.25 -9.24 3.50
N VAL A 48 19.76 -8.26 4.25
CA VAL A 48 19.12 -6.93 4.39
C VAL A 48 19.00 -6.23 3.04
N THR A 49 20.00 -6.35 2.18
CA THR A 49 19.98 -5.79 0.81
C THR A 49 18.91 -6.46 -0.02
N MET A 50 18.86 -7.79 -0.02
CA MET A 50 17.81 -8.58 -0.71
C MET A 50 16.41 -8.14 -0.28
N MET A 51 16.18 -8.03 1.03
CA MET A 51 14.88 -7.63 1.59
C MET A 51 14.46 -6.22 1.18
N ASN A 52 15.41 -5.30 0.97
CA ASN A 52 15.13 -3.89 0.65
C ASN A 52 15.12 -3.58 -0.86
N LYS A 53 15.91 -4.31 -1.65
CA LYS A 53 16.26 -3.92 -3.03
C LYS A 53 15.88 -4.97 -4.07
N GLU A 54 15.70 -6.22 -3.68
CA GLU A 54 15.50 -7.35 -4.61
C GLU A 54 14.20 -8.12 -4.35
N SER A 55 13.38 -7.64 -3.41
CA SER A 55 12.12 -8.25 -3.01
C SER A 55 10.92 -7.52 -3.62
N GLY A 56 9.73 -7.67 -3.04
CA GLY A 56 8.56 -6.90 -3.44
C GLY A 56 8.07 -7.24 -4.85
N PHE A 57 7.53 -6.25 -5.56
CA PHE A 57 7.13 -6.41 -6.96
C PHE A 57 8.26 -6.97 -7.82
N LEU A 58 9.47 -6.43 -7.67
CA LEU A 58 10.63 -6.89 -8.43
C LEU A 58 10.92 -8.38 -8.20
N GLY A 59 10.96 -8.81 -6.94
CA GLY A 59 11.28 -10.19 -6.59
C GLY A 59 10.22 -11.19 -7.04
N ILE A 60 8.93 -10.84 -6.93
CA ILE A 60 7.83 -11.74 -7.30
C ILE A 60 7.58 -11.73 -8.81
N SER A 61 7.48 -10.55 -9.42
CA SER A 61 7.22 -10.41 -10.85
C SER A 61 8.43 -10.79 -11.71
N LYS A 62 9.65 -10.73 -11.13
CA LYS A 62 10.93 -10.92 -11.82
C LYS A 62 11.13 -10.02 -13.03
N ALA A 63 10.45 -8.87 -13.06
CA ALA A 63 10.42 -7.99 -14.23
C ALA A 63 10.59 -6.50 -13.86
N SER A 64 9.80 -5.98 -12.92
CA SER A 64 9.81 -4.55 -12.60
C SER A 64 9.42 -4.29 -11.15
N ASN A 65 9.95 -3.21 -10.59
CA ASN A 65 9.51 -2.66 -9.31
C ASN A 65 8.40 -1.59 -9.47
N ASP A 66 8.10 -1.14 -10.69
CA ASP A 66 7.05 -0.15 -10.99
C ASP A 66 5.68 -0.84 -11.14
N PHE A 67 4.70 -0.36 -10.39
CA PHE A 67 3.36 -0.93 -10.37
C PHE A 67 2.68 -0.95 -11.75
N ARG A 68 2.86 0.11 -12.57
CA ARG A 68 2.20 0.21 -13.88
C ARG A 68 2.76 -0.84 -14.83
N ALA A 69 4.08 -0.98 -14.87
CA ALA A 69 4.73 -2.01 -15.68
C ALA A 69 4.28 -3.43 -15.27
N VAL A 70 4.16 -3.69 -13.96
CA VAL A 70 3.66 -4.98 -13.45
C VAL A 70 2.18 -5.19 -13.83
N HIS A 71 1.35 -4.15 -13.75
CA HIS A 71 -0.05 -4.21 -14.18
C HIS A 71 -0.21 -4.45 -15.69
N GLU A 72 0.59 -3.80 -16.52
CA GLU A 72 0.59 -4.05 -17.97
C GLU A 72 0.99 -5.51 -18.28
N LEU A 73 2.00 -6.04 -17.61
CA LEU A 73 2.40 -7.44 -17.74
C LEU A 73 1.31 -8.41 -17.28
N SER A 74 0.57 -8.08 -16.22
CA SER A 74 -0.53 -8.93 -15.75
C SER A 74 -1.67 -9.01 -16.78
N GLU A 75 -1.99 -7.88 -17.42
CA GLU A 75 -2.98 -7.82 -18.50
C GLU A 75 -2.54 -8.61 -19.74
N GLN A 76 -1.22 -8.71 -19.97
CA GLN A 76 -0.63 -9.55 -21.02
C GLN A 76 -0.56 -11.05 -20.66
N GLY A 77 -1.08 -11.43 -19.48
CA GLY A 77 -1.13 -12.84 -19.05
C GLY A 77 0.08 -13.32 -18.27
N CYS A 78 0.98 -12.44 -17.82
CA CYS A 78 2.10 -12.85 -16.95
C CYS A 78 1.59 -13.25 -15.56
N GLU A 79 1.67 -14.54 -15.24
CA GLU A 79 1.19 -15.10 -13.97
C GLU A 79 1.97 -14.57 -12.75
N GLN A 80 3.28 -14.35 -12.88
CA GLN A 80 4.08 -13.75 -11.81
C GLN A 80 3.68 -12.30 -11.52
N ALA A 81 3.34 -11.53 -12.55
CA ALA A 81 2.87 -10.16 -12.39
C ALA A 81 1.48 -10.12 -11.72
N LYS A 82 0.55 -10.98 -12.15
CA LYS A 82 -0.75 -11.17 -11.49
C LYS A 82 -0.60 -11.54 -10.01
N LEU A 83 0.30 -12.47 -9.70
CA LEU A 83 0.59 -12.88 -8.33
C LEU A 83 1.12 -11.70 -7.50
N ALA A 84 2.06 -10.92 -8.04
CA ALA A 84 2.64 -9.77 -7.35
C ALA A 84 1.56 -8.72 -7.00
N LEU A 85 0.68 -8.39 -7.94
CA LEU A 85 -0.43 -7.45 -7.69
C LEU A 85 -1.42 -7.99 -6.65
N LYS A 86 -1.76 -9.28 -6.75
CA LYS A 86 -2.66 -9.94 -5.79
C LYS A 86 -2.08 -9.93 -4.38
N MET A 87 -0.80 -10.25 -4.22
CA MET A 87 -0.11 -10.21 -2.92
C MET A 87 -0.11 -8.78 -2.34
N PHE A 88 0.16 -7.77 -3.17
CA PHE A 88 0.12 -6.38 -2.75
C PHE A 88 -1.27 -5.94 -2.31
N ALA A 89 -2.30 -6.19 -3.13
CA ALA A 89 -3.69 -5.84 -2.81
C ALA A 89 -4.15 -6.53 -1.53
N ASN A 90 -3.85 -7.83 -1.35
CA ASN A 90 -4.16 -8.58 -0.14
C ASN A 90 -3.52 -7.95 1.10
N ARG A 91 -2.28 -7.49 1.00
CA ARG A 91 -1.57 -6.85 2.11
C ARG A 91 -2.19 -5.49 2.47
N VAL A 92 -2.61 -4.71 1.47
CA VAL A 92 -3.36 -3.47 1.68
C VAL A 92 -4.70 -3.74 2.36
N ILE A 93 -5.47 -4.72 1.88
CA ILE A 93 -6.76 -5.13 2.45
C ILE A 93 -6.59 -5.56 3.91
N ALA A 94 -5.62 -6.44 4.20
CA ALA A 94 -5.35 -6.92 5.55
C ALA A 94 -4.95 -5.77 6.49
N THR A 95 -4.15 -4.82 6.02
CA THR A 95 -3.75 -3.66 6.81
C THR A 95 -4.94 -2.75 7.13
N ILE A 96 -5.77 -2.43 6.13
CA ILE A 96 -6.99 -1.65 6.34
C ILE A 96 -7.95 -2.36 7.29
N GLY A 97 -8.13 -3.68 7.12
CA GLY A 97 -8.97 -4.49 8.01
C GLY A 97 -8.47 -4.47 9.46
N SER A 98 -7.15 -4.59 9.67
CA SER A 98 -6.53 -4.48 10.99
C SER A 98 -6.82 -3.12 11.63
N TYR A 99 -6.62 -2.03 10.90
CA TYR A 99 -6.90 -0.69 11.42
C TYR A 99 -8.38 -0.44 11.67
N ALA A 100 -9.25 -0.91 10.77
CA ALA A 100 -10.69 -0.81 10.99
C ALA A 100 -11.13 -1.58 12.24
N ALA A 101 -10.52 -2.73 12.51
CA ALA A 101 -10.80 -3.50 13.72
C ALA A 101 -10.31 -2.78 14.99
N THR A 102 -9.09 -2.22 14.99
CA THR A 102 -8.54 -1.52 16.16
C THR A 102 -9.23 -0.19 16.44
N LEU A 103 -9.76 0.46 15.41
CA LEU A 103 -10.54 1.70 15.50
C LEU A 103 -12.03 1.48 15.76
N ASN A 104 -12.49 0.22 15.80
CA ASN A 104 -13.90 -0.15 15.91
C ASN A 104 -14.77 0.46 14.77
N GLY A 105 -14.24 0.43 13.56
CA GLY A 105 -14.81 1.07 12.37
C GLY A 105 -13.96 2.23 11.86
N VAL A 106 -14.32 2.74 10.68
CA VAL A 106 -13.69 3.92 10.07
C VAL A 106 -14.76 4.74 9.36
N ASP A 107 -14.62 6.07 9.38
CA ASP A 107 -15.51 6.97 8.64
C ASP A 107 -15.07 7.16 7.19
N VAL A 108 -13.75 7.19 6.96
CA VAL A 108 -13.15 7.53 5.66
C VAL A 108 -11.96 6.63 5.36
N ILE A 109 -11.89 6.12 4.13
CA ILE A 109 -10.69 5.51 3.53
C ILE A 109 -10.16 6.45 2.45
N THR A 110 -8.89 6.82 2.56
CA THR A 110 -8.24 7.72 1.61
C THR A 110 -7.13 6.99 0.87
N PHE A 111 -7.18 7.05 -0.47
CA PHE A 111 -6.08 6.65 -1.34
C PHE A 111 -5.28 7.89 -1.75
N THR A 112 -3.96 7.79 -1.63
CA THR A 112 -3.01 8.85 -1.97
C THR A 112 -1.69 8.23 -2.44
N GLY A 113 -0.75 9.07 -2.87
CA GLY A 113 0.54 8.66 -3.41
C GLY A 113 0.42 8.05 -4.81
N GLY A 114 1.58 7.83 -5.44
CA GLY A 114 1.65 7.48 -6.86
C GLY A 114 0.72 6.33 -7.29
N ILE A 115 0.67 5.23 -6.51
CA ILE A 115 -0.20 4.09 -6.83
C ILE A 115 -1.67 4.37 -6.45
N GLY A 116 -1.94 4.88 -5.24
CA GLY A 116 -3.30 5.10 -4.77
C GLY A 116 -4.08 6.13 -5.61
N GLU A 117 -3.39 7.17 -6.08
CA GLU A 117 -3.97 8.21 -6.94
C GLU A 117 -4.26 7.72 -8.35
N ASN A 118 -3.36 6.91 -8.93
CA ASN A 118 -3.39 6.60 -10.36
C ASN A 118 -3.94 5.21 -10.70
N SER A 119 -3.95 4.27 -9.76
CA SER A 119 -4.38 2.89 -10.00
C SER A 119 -5.83 2.66 -9.59
N ASP A 120 -6.75 2.86 -10.52
CA ASP A 120 -8.16 2.49 -10.33
C ASP A 120 -8.34 0.98 -10.11
N TYR A 121 -7.53 0.15 -10.79
CA TYR A 121 -7.49 -1.30 -10.57
C TYR A 121 -7.24 -1.66 -9.10
N LEU A 122 -6.23 -1.06 -8.47
CA LEU A 122 -5.93 -1.32 -7.06
C LEU A 122 -7.10 -0.88 -6.17
N ARG A 123 -7.59 0.35 -6.38
CA ARG A 123 -8.67 0.90 -5.55
C ARG A 123 -9.91 0.03 -5.59
N ARG A 124 -10.33 -0.42 -6.78
CA ARG A 124 -11.46 -1.35 -6.95
C ARG A 124 -11.21 -2.67 -6.24
N THR A 125 -10.08 -3.31 -6.52
CA THR A 125 -9.70 -4.61 -5.92
C THR A 125 -9.73 -4.54 -4.39
N VAL A 126 -9.19 -3.47 -3.80
CA VAL A 126 -9.20 -3.26 -2.35
C VAL A 126 -10.61 -3.04 -1.84
N CYS A 127 -11.38 -2.12 -2.44
CA CYS A 127 -12.70 -1.74 -1.94
C CYS A 127 -13.75 -2.84 -2.09
N GLU A 128 -13.68 -3.67 -3.13
CA GLU A 128 -14.56 -4.84 -3.32
C GLU A 128 -14.42 -5.84 -2.16
N ASN A 129 -13.25 -5.91 -1.53
CA ASN A 129 -12.99 -6.75 -0.35
C ASN A 129 -13.36 -6.07 0.98
N LEU A 130 -13.85 -4.83 0.96
CA LEU A 130 -14.22 -4.05 2.15
C LEU A 130 -15.72 -3.76 2.22
N THR A 131 -16.54 -4.41 1.40
CA THR A 131 -18.01 -4.28 1.40
C THR A 131 -18.64 -4.61 2.75
N TYR A 132 -18.04 -5.50 3.55
CA TYR A 132 -18.48 -5.80 4.91
C TYR A 132 -18.36 -4.61 5.88
N LEU A 133 -17.51 -3.62 5.57
CA LEU A 133 -17.45 -2.35 6.29
C LEU A 133 -18.52 -1.35 5.84
N GLY A 134 -19.30 -1.68 4.80
CA GLY A 134 -20.27 -0.79 4.15
C GLY A 134 -19.63 0.12 3.10
N VAL A 135 -18.52 -0.32 2.49
CA VAL A 135 -17.91 0.37 1.34
C VAL A 135 -18.69 0.06 0.07
N GLU A 136 -19.14 1.11 -0.62
CA GLU A 136 -19.79 1.03 -1.93
C GLU A 136 -19.16 2.06 -2.88
N LEU A 137 -18.57 1.60 -3.99
CA LEU A 137 -17.97 2.49 -4.98
C LEU A 137 -18.99 2.96 -6.02
N VAL A 138 -18.79 4.17 -6.55
CA VAL A 138 -19.52 4.62 -7.76
C VAL A 138 -19.06 3.82 -8.99
N ALA A 139 -19.94 3.68 -9.99
CA ALA A 139 -19.62 2.95 -11.22
C ALA A 139 -18.37 3.50 -11.93
N ASP A 140 -18.18 4.83 -11.93
CA ASP A 140 -16.98 5.51 -12.44
C ASP A 140 -16.07 5.96 -11.28
N SER A 141 -15.39 5.00 -10.66
CA SER A 141 -14.38 5.23 -9.61
C SER A 141 -12.98 5.62 -10.14
N ALA A 142 -12.84 5.82 -11.45
CA ALA A 142 -11.55 6.10 -12.09
C ALA A 142 -11.03 7.52 -11.80
N GLN A 143 -11.87 8.38 -11.21
CA GLN A 143 -11.50 9.71 -10.77
C GLN A 143 -10.23 9.70 -9.92
N LYS A 144 -9.31 10.61 -10.24
CA LYS A 144 -8.00 10.72 -9.57
C LYS A 144 -8.00 11.64 -8.35
N VAL A 145 -9.07 12.41 -8.15
CA VAL A 145 -9.24 13.31 -7.01
C VAL A 145 -10.72 13.36 -6.65
N GLY A 146 -11.06 13.29 -5.37
CA GLY A 146 -12.42 13.44 -4.88
C GLY A 146 -13.00 12.17 -4.26
N ARG A 147 -14.32 12.16 -4.07
CA ARG A 147 -15.06 11.02 -3.51
C ARG A 147 -15.31 10.00 -4.62
N ILE A 148 -14.98 8.74 -4.34
CA ILE A 148 -15.22 7.59 -5.23
C ILE A 148 -16.19 6.56 -4.64
N SER A 149 -16.76 6.82 -3.47
CA SER A 149 -17.86 6.03 -2.90
C SER A 149 -19.23 6.63 -3.22
N THR A 150 -20.27 5.81 -3.26
CA THR A 150 -21.68 6.25 -3.39
C THR A 150 -22.08 7.07 -2.16
N GLU A 151 -23.19 7.82 -2.26
CA GLU A 151 -23.78 8.50 -1.10
C GLU A 151 -24.37 7.53 -0.06
N GLN A 152 -24.69 6.31 -0.48
CA GLN A 152 -25.21 5.23 0.38
C GLN A 152 -24.11 4.51 1.16
N SER A 153 -22.86 4.57 0.67
CA SER A 153 -21.70 3.98 1.32
C SER A 153 -21.55 4.49 2.75
N ARG A 154 -21.54 3.58 3.74
CA ARG A 154 -21.33 3.90 5.15
C ARG A 154 -19.94 4.49 5.40
N VAL A 155 -18.95 3.99 4.67
CA VAL A 155 -17.58 4.49 4.70
C VAL A 155 -17.35 5.35 3.46
N VAL A 156 -16.87 6.58 3.65
CA VAL A 156 -16.53 7.45 2.52
C VAL A 156 -15.18 7.03 1.96
N VAL A 157 -15.10 6.81 0.64
CA VAL A 157 -13.82 6.51 -0.02
C VAL A 157 -13.40 7.72 -0.85
N LYS A 158 -12.17 8.18 -0.67
CA LYS A 158 -11.61 9.35 -1.37
C LYS A 158 -10.27 9.06 -2.01
N VAL A 159 -9.99 9.77 -3.09
CA VAL A 159 -8.65 9.93 -3.66
C VAL A 159 -8.20 11.36 -3.41
N ILE A 160 -7.04 11.53 -2.79
CA ILE A 160 -6.46 12.85 -2.46
C ILE A 160 -5.01 12.85 -2.92
N ASN A 161 -4.64 13.86 -3.70
CA ASN A 161 -3.24 14.03 -4.09
C ASN A 161 -2.41 14.45 -2.87
N THR A 162 -1.33 13.72 -2.63
CA THR A 162 -0.33 14.18 -1.65
C THR A 162 0.52 15.29 -2.26
N ASP A 163 0.86 16.29 -1.46
CA ASP A 163 1.77 17.39 -1.84
C ASP A 163 2.69 17.64 -0.65
N GLU A 164 3.78 16.88 -0.62
CA GLU A 164 4.77 16.90 0.46
C GLU A 164 5.53 18.23 0.47
N GLU A 165 5.82 18.81 -0.71
CA GLU A 165 6.50 20.10 -0.83
C GLU A 165 5.65 21.25 -0.25
N LEU A 166 4.35 21.29 -0.53
CA LEU A 166 3.45 22.29 0.02
C LEU A 166 3.30 22.15 1.53
N MET A 167 3.28 20.91 2.05
CA MET A 167 3.25 20.67 3.49
C MET A 167 4.50 21.25 4.17
N ILE A 168 5.70 20.93 3.64
CA ILE A 168 6.97 21.46 4.13
C ILE A 168 7.00 22.99 4.07
N ALA A 169 6.50 23.59 2.98
CA ALA A 169 6.45 25.04 2.81
C ALA A 169 5.53 25.71 3.84
N ARG A 170 4.36 25.13 4.10
CA ARG A 170 3.41 25.64 5.11
C ARG A 170 3.97 25.57 6.53
N ASP A 171 4.63 24.46 6.87
CA ASP A 171 5.24 24.30 8.19
C ASP A 171 6.46 25.22 8.36
N SER A 172 7.29 25.36 7.32
CA SER A 172 8.40 26.32 7.31
C SER A 172 7.90 27.75 7.51
N TYR A 173 6.84 28.15 6.81
CA TYR A 173 6.23 29.46 6.98
C TYR A 173 5.68 29.66 8.39
N ARG A 174 4.92 28.69 8.93
CA ARG A 174 4.33 28.77 10.28
C ARG A 174 5.40 28.88 11.38
N LEU A 175 6.57 28.26 11.19
CA LEU A 175 7.68 28.34 12.15
C LEU A 175 8.49 29.63 12.04
N ALA A 176 8.49 30.28 10.86
CA ALA A 176 9.24 31.51 10.61
C ALA A 176 8.42 32.80 10.86
N SER A 177 7.08 32.71 10.93
CA SER A 177 6.14 33.79 11.20
C SER A 177 5.72 33.86 12.67
#